data_AF-Q6AD71-F1
#
_entry.id   AF-Q6AD71-F1
#
_cell.length_a   1.000
_cell.length_b   1.000
_cell.length_c   1.000
_cell.angle_alpha   90.00
_cell.angle_beta   90.00
_cell.angle_gamma   90.00
#
_symmetry.space_group_name_H-M   'P 1'
#
loop_
_entity.id
_entity.type
_entity.pdbx_description
1 polymer ?
#
loop_
_entity_poly.entity_id
_entity_poly.type
_entity_poly.pdbx_seq_one_letter_code
_entity_poly.pdbx_strand_id
1 'polypeptide(L)'
;MLSAAWGDYGPRPYGIGWALVFVAVALDYAVCAIIAWRAVRNPLPGWLMVAAALFWSAGAWCPLARGIGWLWPLLSGATDLWAVLVGVLVLSYPAGKILSTFDRAVVLVVSAAFLARFAGILLFSSPASSACGCVANSYAVLPSPDAVYGLGIAWRIIGLGLMLTVVVRLAARWFASSLPARRVSFVMPLACCSGATGRFRTR
;
A
#
# COMPACT_ATOMS: atom_id res chain seq x y z
N MET A 1 11.68 -14.96 4.99
CA MET A 1 12.28 -15.42 3.71
C MET A 1 11.80 -16.80 3.28
N LEU A 2 11.25 -17.63 4.18
CA LEU A 2 10.78 -19.00 3.88
C LEU A 2 9.35 -19.13 3.32
N SER A 3 8.47 -18.11 3.43
CA SER A 3 7.10 -18.19 2.88
C SER A 3 6.99 -17.84 1.39
N ALA A 4 8.00 -17.18 0.80
CA ALA A 4 8.02 -16.88 -0.64
C ALA A 4 8.40 -18.09 -1.52
N ALA A 5 8.92 -19.16 -0.90
CA ALA A 5 9.50 -20.33 -1.59
C ALA A 5 8.52 -21.51 -1.78
N TRP A 6 7.36 -21.53 -1.10
CA TRP A 6 6.48 -22.70 -1.07
C TRP A 6 5.04 -22.41 -1.53
N GLY A 7 4.89 -21.75 -2.69
CA GLY A 7 3.62 -21.83 -3.43
C GLY A 7 2.44 -21.01 -2.89
N ASP A 8 2.68 -19.92 -2.17
CA ASP A 8 1.63 -18.98 -1.73
C ASP A 8 1.09 -18.07 -2.85
N TYR A 9 0.61 -18.70 -3.92
CA TYR A 9 -0.65 -18.32 -4.54
C TYR A 9 -1.61 -19.52 -4.48
N GLY A 10 -1.76 -20.11 -3.29
CA GLY A 10 -3.02 -20.74 -2.92
C GLY A 10 -4.19 -19.75 -3.13
N PRO A 11 -5.45 -20.23 -3.14
CA PRO A 11 -6.60 -19.39 -3.45
C PRO A 11 -6.50 -18.12 -2.61
N ARG A 12 -6.55 -16.93 -3.26
CA ARG A 12 -6.43 -15.64 -2.55
C ARG A 12 -7.18 -15.75 -1.24
N PRO A 13 -6.56 -15.39 -0.10
CA PRO A 13 -7.10 -15.72 1.20
C PRO A 13 -8.60 -15.39 1.26
N TYR A 14 -9.40 -16.44 1.40
CA TYR A 14 -10.84 -16.40 1.23
C TYR A 14 -11.49 -16.63 2.59
N GLY A 15 -12.66 -16.01 2.79
CA GLY A 15 -13.41 -16.11 4.03
C GLY A 15 -13.53 -14.79 4.79
N ILE A 16 -14.38 -14.84 5.82
CA ILE A 16 -14.81 -13.66 6.60
C ILE A 16 -13.61 -12.92 7.22
N GLY A 17 -12.60 -13.63 7.71
CA GLY A 17 -11.44 -13.00 8.35
C GLY A 17 -10.69 -12.04 7.42
N TRP A 18 -10.51 -12.39 6.15
CA TRP A 18 -9.84 -11.53 5.18
C TRP A 18 -10.72 -10.41 4.66
N ALA A 19 -12.03 -10.65 4.51
CA ALA A 19 -12.98 -9.58 4.22
C ALA A 19 -12.95 -8.51 5.34
N LEU A 20 -12.90 -8.93 6.61
CA LEU A 20 -12.75 -8.03 7.75
C LEU A 20 -11.44 -7.25 7.70
N VAL A 21 -10.32 -7.86 7.32
CA VAL A 21 -9.03 -7.16 7.15
C VAL A 21 -9.11 -6.10 6.04
N PHE A 22 -9.72 -6.43 4.89
CA PHE A 22 -9.88 -5.45 3.81
C PHE A 22 -10.67 -4.22 4.25
N VAL A 23 -11.78 -4.45 4.96
CA VAL A 23 -12.64 -3.37 5.47
C VAL A 23 -11.95 -2.59 6.58
N ALA A 24 -11.35 -3.27 7.56
CA ALA A 24 -10.70 -2.63 8.70
C ALA A 24 -9.55 -1.71 8.27
N VAL A 25 -8.70 -2.17 7.35
CA VAL A 25 -7.60 -1.35 6.81
C VAL A 25 -8.14 -0.17 6.00
N ALA A 26 -9.19 -0.35 5.19
CA ALA A 26 -9.80 0.75 4.45
C ALA A 26 -10.39 1.82 5.39
N LEU A 27 -11.04 1.39 6.48
CA LEU A 27 -11.57 2.28 7.51
C LEU A 27 -10.46 3.02 8.25
N ASP A 28 -9.36 2.34 8.59
CA ASP A 28 -8.18 2.96 9.22
C ASP A 28 -7.65 4.11 8.35
N TYR A 29 -7.39 3.85 7.05
CA TYR A 29 -6.95 4.90 6.13
C TYR A 29 -7.96 6.03 5.98
N ALA A 30 -9.27 5.75 5.99
CA ALA A 30 -10.30 6.79 5.91
C ALA A 30 -10.33 7.68 7.17
N VAL A 31 -10.22 7.08 8.36
CA VAL A 31 -10.12 7.82 9.62
C VAL A 31 -8.84 8.65 9.66
N CYS A 32 -7.70 8.06 9.27
CA CYS A 32 -6.43 8.78 9.15
C CYS A 32 -6.52 9.95 8.16
N ALA A 33 -7.24 9.80 7.04
CA ALA A 33 -7.45 10.89 6.08
C ALA A 33 -8.22 12.06 6.69
N ILE A 34 -9.30 11.77 7.43
CA ILE A 34 -10.09 12.79 8.14
C ILE A 34 -9.23 13.53 9.16
N ILE A 35 -8.41 12.80 9.93
CA ILE A 35 -7.48 13.40 10.89
C ILE A 35 -6.42 14.25 10.16
N ALA A 36 -5.86 13.75 9.07
CA ALA A 36 -4.82 14.44 8.29
C ALA A 36 -5.35 15.77 7.71
N TRP A 37 -6.56 15.79 7.17
CA TRP A 37 -7.21 17.01 6.68
C TRP A 37 -7.49 18.04 7.78
N ARG A 38 -7.71 17.58 9.03
CA ARG A 38 -7.89 18.47 10.18
C ARG A 38 -6.57 18.97 10.77
N ALA A 39 -5.51 18.16 10.72
CA ALA A 39 -4.25 18.45 11.37
C ALA A 39 -3.24 19.21 10.47
N VAL A 40 -3.30 19.03 9.14
CA VAL A 40 -2.30 19.53 8.20
C VAL A 40 -2.95 20.47 7.19
N ARG A 41 -2.31 21.62 6.90
CA ARG A 41 -2.84 22.61 5.93
C ARG A 41 -2.86 22.11 4.47
N ASN A 42 -2.02 21.14 4.13
CA ASN A 42 -1.96 20.56 2.79
C ASN A 42 -2.93 19.36 2.71
N PRO A 43 -3.91 19.35 1.79
CA PRO A 43 -4.90 18.26 1.69
C PRO A 43 -4.37 16.99 1.02
N LEU A 44 -3.19 17.04 0.40
CA LEU A 44 -2.62 15.96 -0.41
C LEU A 44 -2.44 14.64 0.37
N PRO A 45 -1.91 14.62 1.61
CA PRO A 45 -1.80 13.39 2.40
C PRO A 45 -3.14 12.69 2.64
N GLY A 46 -4.21 13.44 2.92
CA GLY A 46 -5.52 12.84 3.14
C GLY A 46 -6.11 12.24 1.85
N TRP A 47 -5.91 12.88 0.69
CA TRP A 47 -6.31 12.30 -0.59
C TRP A 47 -5.54 11.02 -0.94
N LEU A 48 -4.23 10.97 -0.66
CA LEU A 48 -3.43 9.76 -0.84
C LEU A 48 -3.91 8.60 0.05
N MET A 49 -4.31 8.89 1.29
CA MET A 49 -4.88 7.89 2.21
C MET A 49 -6.22 7.35 1.69
N VAL A 50 -7.11 8.22 1.20
CA VAL A 50 -8.39 7.79 0.59
C VAL A 50 -8.15 6.95 -0.66
N ALA A 51 -7.23 7.38 -1.53
CA ALA A 51 -6.89 6.62 -2.72
C ALA A 51 -6.30 5.25 -2.35
N ALA A 52 -5.40 5.19 -1.35
CA ALA A 52 -4.85 3.93 -0.86
C ALA A 52 -5.95 3.00 -0.32
N ALA A 53 -6.92 3.53 0.44
CA ALA A 53 -8.08 2.77 0.92
C ALA A 53 -8.92 2.21 -0.23
N LEU A 54 -9.17 3.02 -1.27
CA LEU A 54 -9.93 2.60 -2.45
C LEU A 54 -9.23 1.43 -3.17
N PHE A 55 -7.94 1.57 -3.51
CA PHE A 55 -7.21 0.52 -4.23
C PHE A 55 -6.93 -0.72 -3.38
N TRP A 56 -6.81 -0.56 -2.06
CA TRP A 56 -6.76 -1.70 -1.14
C TRP A 56 -8.09 -2.46 -1.12
N SER A 57 -9.21 -1.73 -0.97
CA SER A 57 -10.55 -2.31 -0.94
C SER A 57 -10.95 -2.94 -2.27
N ALA A 58 -10.38 -2.49 -3.41
CA ALA A 58 -10.54 -3.13 -4.72
C ALA A 58 -10.20 -4.64 -4.69
N GLY A 59 -9.33 -5.08 -3.78
CA GLY A 59 -9.01 -6.49 -3.56
C GLY A 59 -10.22 -7.33 -3.13
N ALA A 60 -11.16 -6.74 -2.39
CA ALA A 60 -12.40 -7.39 -1.95
C ALA A 60 -13.39 -7.61 -3.10
N TRP A 61 -13.26 -6.87 -4.21
CA TRP A 61 -14.12 -6.99 -5.40
C TRP A 61 -13.65 -8.05 -6.37
N CYS A 62 -12.42 -8.56 -6.22
CA CYS A 62 -11.87 -9.55 -7.13
C CYS A 62 -12.71 -10.85 -7.26
N PRO A 63 -13.33 -11.42 -6.20
CA PRO A 63 -14.23 -12.57 -6.36
C PRO A 63 -15.41 -12.30 -7.28
N LEU A 64 -16.00 -11.09 -7.23
CA LEU A 64 -17.10 -10.66 -8.08
C LEU A 64 -16.63 -10.47 -9.54
N ALA A 65 -15.44 -9.91 -9.73
CA ALA A 65 -14.91 -9.59 -11.05
C ALA A 65 -14.34 -10.79 -11.82
N ARG A 66 -13.99 -11.90 -11.15
CA ARG A 66 -13.36 -13.10 -11.77
C ARG A 66 -14.13 -13.73 -12.94
N GLY A 67 -15.46 -13.56 -12.95
CA GLY A 67 -16.31 -14.02 -14.05
C GLY A 67 -16.23 -13.17 -15.32
N ILE A 68 -15.53 -12.02 -15.28
CA ILE A 68 -15.50 -11.03 -16.36
C ILE A 68 -14.06 -10.90 -16.88
N GLY A 69 -13.77 -11.54 -18.02
CA GLY A 69 -12.41 -11.72 -18.58
C GLY A 69 -11.61 -10.44 -18.87
N TRP A 70 -12.28 -9.32 -19.13
CA TRP A 70 -11.64 -8.02 -19.35
C TRP A 70 -11.49 -7.20 -18.06
N LEU A 71 -12.30 -7.46 -17.03
CA LEU A 71 -12.35 -6.63 -15.83
C LEU A 71 -11.41 -7.14 -14.73
N TRP A 72 -11.36 -8.47 -14.52
CA TRP A 72 -10.52 -9.04 -13.47
C TRP A 72 -9.02 -8.73 -13.60
N PRO A 73 -8.40 -8.69 -14.80
CA PRO A 73 -6.98 -8.38 -14.94
C PRO A 73 -6.69 -6.93 -14.54
N LEU A 74 -7.58 -6.00 -14.94
CA LEU A 74 -7.48 -4.59 -14.59
C LEU A 74 -7.58 -4.37 -13.08
N LEU A 75 -8.59 -4.98 -12.43
CA LEU A 75 -8.71 -4.89 -10.97
C LEU A 75 -7.52 -5.53 -10.27
N SER A 76 -7.05 -6.70 -10.72
CA SER A 76 -5.93 -7.38 -10.11
C SER A 76 -4.62 -6.59 -10.20
N GLY A 77 -4.41 -5.84 -11.28
CA GLY A 77 -3.27 -4.96 -11.41
C GLY A 77 -3.45 -3.65 -10.61
N ALA A 78 -4.63 -3.05 -10.70
CA ALA A 78 -4.94 -1.78 -10.04
C ALA A 78 -4.88 -1.87 -8.52
N THR A 79 -5.15 -3.04 -7.93
CA THR A 79 -4.99 -3.24 -6.48
C THR A 79 -3.58 -2.88 -6.04
N ASP A 80 -2.53 -3.20 -6.81
CA ASP A 80 -1.14 -2.93 -6.40
C ASP A 80 -0.82 -1.42 -6.27
N LEU A 81 -1.68 -0.54 -6.78
CA LEU A 81 -1.52 0.90 -6.68
C LEU A 81 -1.59 1.41 -5.23
N TRP A 82 -2.29 0.70 -4.33
CA TRP A 82 -2.34 1.07 -2.91
C TRP A 82 -0.93 1.20 -2.32
N ALA A 83 -0.02 0.28 -2.65
CA ALA A 83 1.34 0.26 -2.13
C ALA A 83 2.18 1.44 -2.62
N VAL A 84 1.97 1.85 -3.88
CA VAL A 84 2.62 3.04 -4.47
C VAL A 84 2.17 4.30 -3.75
N LEU A 85 0.85 4.44 -3.53
CA LEU A 85 0.25 5.60 -2.87
C LEU A 85 0.74 5.73 -1.42
N VAL A 86 0.82 4.62 -0.70
CA VAL A 86 1.38 4.59 0.66
C VAL A 86 2.86 4.95 0.65
N GLY A 87 3.64 4.45 -0.32
CA GLY A 87 5.04 4.87 -0.50
C GLY A 87 5.20 6.38 -0.67
N VAL A 88 4.40 6.97 -1.56
CA VAL A 88 4.38 8.41 -1.81
C VAL A 88 3.94 9.19 -0.56
N LEU A 89 2.93 8.69 0.15
CA LEU A 89 2.44 9.28 1.40
C LEU A 89 3.57 9.36 2.45
N VAL A 90 4.31 8.27 2.65
CA VAL A 90 5.38 8.24 3.65
C VAL A 90 6.53 9.17 3.27
N LEU A 91 6.89 9.24 1.99
CA LEU A 91 7.95 10.13 1.51
C LEU A 91 7.54 11.61 1.57
N SER A 92 6.26 11.91 1.42
CA SER A 92 5.73 13.28 1.46
C SER A 92 5.40 13.77 2.87
N TYR A 93 5.21 12.89 3.86
CA TYR A 93 4.90 13.26 5.24
C TYR A 93 6.11 13.89 5.99
N PRO A 94 5.92 14.90 6.87
CA PRO A 94 4.70 15.66 7.18
C PRO A 94 4.49 16.90 6.29
N ALA A 95 5.49 17.30 5.50
CA ALA A 95 5.44 18.55 4.72
C ALA A 95 4.42 18.53 3.56
N GLY A 96 3.91 17.35 3.19
CA GLY A 96 3.05 17.14 2.03
C GLY A 96 3.75 17.41 0.70
N LYS A 97 5.10 17.40 0.68
CA LYS A 97 5.93 17.71 -0.50
C LYS A 97 7.11 16.76 -0.58
N ILE A 98 7.44 16.34 -1.80
CA ILE A 98 8.64 15.56 -2.11
C ILE A 98 9.81 16.53 -2.33
N LEU A 99 10.59 16.75 -1.27
CA LEU A 99 11.61 17.79 -1.23
C LEU A 99 12.95 17.34 -1.83
N SER A 100 13.35 16.07 -1.64
CA SER A 100 14.66 15.60 -2.08
C SER A 100 14.63 14.90 -3.45
N THR A 101 15.70 15.05 -4.23
CA THR A 101 15.89 14.35 -5.51
C THR A 101 15.83 12.83 -5.34
N PHE A 102 16.35 12.32 -4.21
CA PHE A 102 16.26 10.90 -3.87
C PHE A 102 14.81 10.43 -3.73
N ASP A 103 13.95 11.18 -3.02
CA ASP A 103 12.55 10.79 -2.86
C ASP A 103 11.81 10.79 -4.20
N ARG A 104 12.15 11.74 -5.10
CA ARG A 104 11.62 11.75 -6.47
C ARG A 104 12.06 10.52 -7.27
N ALA A 105 13.33 10.14 -7.16
CA ALA A 105 13.86 8.95 -7.81
C ALA A 105 13.16 7.68 -7.30
N VAL A 106 12.96 7.55 -5.97
CA VAL A 106 12.24 6.43 -5.37
C VAL A 106 10.80 6.35 -5.89
N VAL A 107 10.08 7.48 -5.92
CA VAL A 107 8.70 7.52 -6.44
C VAL A 107 8.66 7.15 -7.93
N LEU A 108 9.63 7.62 -8.72
CA LEU A 108 9.71 7.29 -10.15
C LEU A 108 9.99 5.79 -10.35
N VAL A 109 10.93 5.21 -9.61
CA VAL A 109 11.26 3.77 -9.68
C VAL A 109 10.07 2.91 -9.27
N VAL A 110 9.41 3.23 -8.15
CA VAL A 110 8.24 2.48 -7.68
C VAL A 110 7.07 2.60 -8.64
N SER A 111 6.83 3.80 -9.20
CA SER A 111 5.80 4.02 -10.23
C SER A 111 6.10 3.24 -11.51
N ALA A 112 7.35 3.26 -11.99
CA ALA A 112 7.75 2.51 -13.18
C ALA A 112 7.64 1.00 -12.97
N ALA A 113 8.05 0.50 -11.80
CA ALA A 113 7.90 -0.89 -11.41
C ALA A 113 6.44 -1.33 -11.34
N PHE A 114 5.55 -0.45 -10.85
CA PHE A 114 4.12 -0.69 -10.84
C PHE A 114 3.59 -0.82 -12.27
N LEU A 115 3.94 0.10 -13.17
CA LEU A 115 3.52 0.05 -14.57
C LEU A 115 4.00 -1.22 -15.26
N ALA A 116 5.26 -1.61 -15.04
CA ALA A 116 5.82 -2.85 -15.57
C ALA A 116 5.06 -4.08 -15.06
N ARG A 117 4.74 -4.11 -13.76
CA ARG A 117 3.92 -5.18 -13.17
C ARG A 117 2.50 -5.19 -13.71
N PHE A 118 1.87 -4.03 -13.80
CA PHE A 118 0.51 -3.87 -14.33
C PHE A 118 0.42 -4.37 -15.76
N ALA A 119 1.32 -3.89 -16.63
CA ALA A 119 1.43 -4.34 -18.02
C ALA A 119 1.69 -5.84 -18.10
N GLY A 120 2.56 -6.38 -17.23
CA GLY A 120 2.83 -7.80 -17.21
C GLY A 120 1.66 -8.66 -16.74
N ILE A 121 0.85 -8.19 -15.79
CA ILE A 121 -0.41 -8.85 -15.42
C ILE A 121 -1.36 -8.88 -16.62
N LEU A 122 -1.49 -7.79 -17.35
CA LEU A 122 -2.36 -7.75 -18.54
C LEU A 122 -1.87 -8.68 -19.65
N LEU A 123 -0.57 -8.71 -19.93
CA LEU A 123 0.00 -9.44 -21.08
C LEU A 123 0.22 -10.93 -20.84
N PHE A 124 0.62 -11.32 -19.62
CA PHE A 124 1.10 -12.68 -19.32
C PHE A 124 0.16 -13.50 -18.42
N SER A 125 -0.76 -12.87 -17.67
CA SER A 125 -1.62 -13.57 -16.72
C SER A 125 -2.79 -14.25 -17.42
N SER A 126 -2.75 -15.58 -17.55
CA SER A 126 -3.92 -16.38 -17.96
C SER A 126 -3.96 -17.70 -17.19
N PRO A 127 -4.34 -17.66 -15.90
CA PRO A 127 -4.44 -18.87 -15.08
C PRO A 127 -5.55 -19.79 -15.59
N ALA A 128 -5.34 -21.10 -15.50
CA ALA A 128 -6.36 -22.09 -15.83
C ALA A 128 -7.61 -21.89 -14.96
N SER A 129 -8.80 -22.00 -15.55
CA SER A 129 -10.08 -21.77 -14.87
C SER A 129 -10.28 -22.70 -13.67
N SER A 130 -9.70 -23.91 -13.70
CA SER A 130 -9.70 -24.87 -12.60
C SER A 130 -8.92 -24.43 -11.36
N ALA A 131 -7.92 -23.55 -11.50
CA ALA A 131 -7.08 -23.12 -10.40
C ALA A 131 -7.65 -21.91 -9.63
N CYS A 132 -8.43 -21.05 -10.29
CA CYS A 132 -8.85 -19.78 -9.71
C CYS A 132 -10.34 -19.45 -9.88
N GLY A 133 -11.10 -20.26 -10.62
CA GLY A 133 -12.49 -19.99 -10.98
C GLY A 133 -12.66 -18.75 -11.85
N CYS A 134 -11.61 -18.40 -12.62
CA CYS A 134 -11.59 -17.18 -13.45
C CYS A 134 -11.83 -17.52 -14.92
N VAL A 135 -12.41 -16.55 -15.64
CA VAL A 135 -12.43 -16.56 -17.11
C VAL A 135 -11.05 -16.17 -17.65
N ALA A 136 -10.68 -16.67 -18.82
CA ALA A 136 -9.42 -16.33 -19.49
C ALA A 136 -9.27 -14.80 -19.65
N ASN A 137 -8.04 -14.31 -19.48
CA ASN A 137 -7.71 -12.90 -19.61
C ASN A 137 -7.84 -12.45 -21.07
N SER A 138 -8.67 -11.43 -21.34
CA SER A 138 -8.89 -10.90 -22.69
C SER A 138 -7.69 -10.12 -23.26
N TYR A 139 -6.75 -9.68 -22.42
CA TYR A 139 -5.56 -8.91 -22.83
C TYR A 139 -4.31 -9.77 -23.01
N ALA A 140 -4.38 -11.06 -22.67
CA ALA A 140 -3.20 -11.92 -22.69
C ALA A 140 -2.75 -12.19 -24.13
N VAL A 141 -1.60 -11.65 -24.50
CA VAL A 141 -0.99 -11.86 -25.82
C VAL A 141 -0.05 -13.07 -25.79
N LEU A 142 0.68 -13.24 -24.67
CA LEU A 142 1.64 -14.32 -24.50
C LEU A 142 1.53 -14.90 -23.09
N PRO A 143 0.57 -15.81 -22.81
CA PRO A 143 0.41 -16.39 -21.48
C PRO A 143 1.68 -17.10 -21.01
N SER A 144 2.24 -16.69 -19.88
CA SER A 144 3.45 -17.31 -19.31
C SER A 144 3.40 -17.28 -17.78
N PRO A 145 3.24 -18.44 -17.12
CA PRO A 145 3.27 -18.54 -15.65
C PRO A 145 4.60 -18.04 -15.05
N ASP A 146 5.72 -18.33 -15.71
CA ASP A 146 7.06 -17.96 -15.24
C ASP A 146 7.27 -16.44 -15.29
N ALA A 147 6.79 -15.77 -16.34
CA ALA A 147 6.86 -14.31 -16.44
C ALA A 147 6.06 -13.64 -15.32
N VAL A 148 4.83 -14.13 -15.05
CA VAL A 148 3.99 -13.63 -13.95
C VAL A 148 4.66 -13.85 -12.60
N TYR A 149 5.27 -15.01 -12.39
CA TYR A 149 6.00 -15.33 -11.17
C TYR A 149 7.22 -14.42 -10.96
N GLY A 150 8.05 -14.25 -11.99
CA GLY A 150 9.23 -13.39 -11.97
C GLY A 150 8.88 -11.92 -11.68
N LEU A 151 7.84 -11.39 -12.34
CA LEU A 151 7.31 -10.05 -12.02
C LEU A 151 6.75 -9.97 -10.59
N GLY A 152 6.16 -11.07 -10.11
CA GLY A 152 5.81 -11.32 -8.71
C GLY A 152 6.95 -11.07 -7.74
N ILE A 153 8.11 -11.68 -8.00
CA ILE A 153 9.28 -11.57 -7.15
C ILE A 153 9.86 -10.15 -7.22
N ALA A 154 10.06 -9.63 -8.44
CA ALA A 154 10.64 -8.30 -8.65
C ALA A 154 9.86 -7.23 -7.87
N TRP A 155 8.52 -7.26 -7.94
CA TRP A 155 7.68 -6.33 -7.20
C TRP A 155 7.83 -6.43 -5.69
N ARG A 156 7.96 -7.63 -5.14
CA ARG A 156 8.17 -7.85 -3.70
C ARG A 156 9.54 -7.33 -3.26
N ILE A 157 10.58 -7.51 -4.06
CA ILE A 157 11.92 -6.97 -3.79
C ILE A 157 11.87 -5.44 -3.75
N ILE A 158 11.17 -4.82 -4.71
CA ILE A 158 11.00 -3.36 -4.77
C ILE A 158 10.20 -2.87 -3.56
N GLY A 159 9.11 -3.56 -3.21
CA GLY A 159 8.32 -3.27 -2.01
C GLY A 159 9.14 -3.40 -0.71
N LEU A 160 9.99 -4.42 -0.61
CA LEU A 160 10.91 -4.58 0.52
C LEU A 160 11.92 -3.43 0.58
N GLY A 161 12.50 -3.05 -0.56
CA GLY A 161 13.40 -1.90 -0.66
C GLY A 161 12.72 -0.59 -0.22
N LEU A 162 11.46 -0.39 -0.60
CA LEU A 162 10.66 0.75 -0.17
C LEU A 162 10.45 0.73 1.36
N MET A 163 10.08 -0.41 1.94
CA MET A 163 9.91 -0.55 3.40
C MET A 163 11.21 -0.26 4.16
N LEU A 164 12.35 -0.78 3.67
CA LEU A 164 13.66 -0.48 4.25
C LEU A 164 13.98 1.02 4.17
N THR A 165 13.67 1.65 3.03
CA THR A 165 13.87 3.10 2.84
C THR A 165 13.06 3.89 3.87
N VAL A 166 11.80 3.51 4.09
CA VAL A 166 10.93 4.13 5.09
C VAL A 166 11.52 4.01 6.49
N VAL A 167 11.94 2.79 6.87
CA VAL A 167 12.53 2.53 8.20
C VAL A 167 13.80 3.37 8.40
N VAL A 168 14.70 3.38 7.41
CA VAL A 168 15.95 4.16 7.48
C VAL A 168 15.66 5.65 7.58
N ARG A 169 14.70 6.17 6.81
CA ARG A 169 14.30 7.59 6.87
C ARG A 169 13.70 7.96 8.21
N LEU A 170 12.81 7.13 8.75
CA LEU A 170 12.20 7.35 10.06
C LEU A 170 13.26 7.33 11.16
N ALA A 171 14.18 6.36 11.11
CA ALA A 171 15.32 6.27 12.03
C ALA A 171 16.23 7.50 11.92
N ALA A 172 16.63 7.89 10.71
CA ALA A 172 17.48 9.07 10.49
C ALA A 172 16.83 10.35 11.03
N ARG A 173 15.53 10.56 10.77
CA ARG A 173 14.76 11.69 11.34
C ARG A 173 14.68 11.62 12.87
N TRP A 174 14.50 10.42 13.43
CA TRP A 174 14.47 10.18 14.87
C TRP A 174 15.81 10.45 15.57
N PHE A 175 16.93 10.18 14.89
CA PHE A 175 18.27 10.49 15.40
C PHE A 175 18.64 11.96 15.20
N ALA A 176 18.18 12.60 14.12
CA ALA A 176 18.41 14.02 13.86
C ALA A 176 17.52 14.95 14.71
N SER A 177 16.45 14.44 15.32
CA SER A 177 15.57 15.22 16.19
C SER A 177 16.23 15.45 17.56
N SER A 178 16.39 16.71 17.95
CA SER A 178 16.98 17.10 19.24
C SER A 178 16.20 16.54 20.44
N LEU A 179 16.92 16.18 21.51
CA LEU A 179 16.46 15.51 22.74
C LEU A 179 15.14 16.03 23.40
N PRO A 180 14.73 17.32 23.32
CA PRO A 180 13.45 17.77 23.89
C PRO A 180 12.21 17.20 23.16
N ALA A 181 12.30 16.90 21.86
CA ALA A 181 11.18 16.40 21.07
C ALA A 181 10.86 14.91 21.34
N ARG A 182 11.88 14.11 21.68
CA ARG A 182 11.72 12.68 22.03
C ARG A 182 10.85 12.46 23.27
N ARG A 183 10.88 13.38 24.25
CA ARG A 183 10.07 13.27 25.47
C ARG A 183 8.58 13.52 25.20
N VAL A 184 8.24 14.43 24.29
CA VAL A 184 6.82 14.76 24.00
C VAL A 184 6.13 13.62 23.23
N SER A 185 6.83 12.95 22.32
CA SER A 185 6.27 11.83 21.53
C SER A 185 5.97 10.58 22.36
N PHE A 186 6.65 10.36 23.49
CA PHE A 186 6.36 9.25 24.41
C PHE A 186 5.35 9.60 25.50
N VAL A 187 5.28 10.86 25.93
CA VAL A 187 4.34 11.29 26.97
C VAL A 187 2.92 11.43 26.43
N MET A 188 2.74 11.78 25.15
CA MET A 188 1.41 12.02 24.57
C MET A 188 0.55 10.76 24.39
N PRO A 189 1.08 9.60 23.94
CA PRO A 189 0.34 8.34 23.93
C PRO A 189 0.03 7.84 25.35
N LEU A 190 0.97 8.00 26.29
CA LEU A 190 0.77 7.63 27.69
C LEU A 190 -0.30 8.50 28.37
N ALA A 191 -0.36 9.80 28.08
CA ALA A 191 -1.39 10.70 28.59
C ALA A 191 -2.78 10.41 28.01
N CYS A 192 -2.86 9.99 26.74
CA CYS A 192 -4.09 9.50 26.12
C CYS A 192 -4.55 8.15 26.70
N CYS A 193 -3.63 7.24 27.03
CA CYS A 193 -3.95 5.97 27.67
C CYS A 193 -4.26 6.09 29.16
N SER A 194 -3.74 7.12 29.85
CA SER A 194 -3.94 7.31 31.29
C SER A 194 -5.15 8.18 31.65
N GLY A 195 -6.00 8.57 30.68
CA GLY A 195 -7.22 9.32 30.94
C GLY A 195 -7.02 10.72 31.56
N ALA A 196 -5.84 11.31 31.42
CA ALA A 196 -5.55 12.63 31.96
C ALA A 196 -5.94 13.72 30.96
N THR A 197 -7.26 13.95 30.82
CA THR A 197 -7.83 15.09 30.08
C THR A 197 -7.63 16.39 30.88
N GLY A 198 -6.37 16.78 31.10
CA GLY A 198 -5.98 17.94 31.88
C GLY A 198 -5.63 19.15 31.01
N ARG A 199 -6.66 19.81 30.46
CA ARG A 199 -6.74 21.25 30.15
C ARG A 199 -5.39 22.01 29.98
N PHE A 200 -4.72 21.87 28.83
CA PHE A 200 -3.67 22.81 28.42
C PHE A 200 -4.30 24.11 27.93
N ARG A 201 -4.47 25.07 28.84
CA ARG A 201 -4.84 26.46 28.55
C ARG A 201 -3.54 27.23 28.31
N THR A 202 -3.27 27.59 27.06
CA THR A 202 -2.15 28.48 26.69
C THR A 202 -2.45 29.90 27.20
N ARG A 203 -1.53 30.46 27.99
CA ARG A 203 -1.22 31.90 27.95
C ARG A 203 -0.14 32.11 26.91
#